data_AF-A0A534E3S2-F1
#
_entry.id   AF-A0A534E3S2-F1
#
_cell.length_a   1.000
_cell.length_b   1.000
_cell.length_c   1.000
_cell.angle_alpha   90.00
_cell.angle_beta   90.00
_cell.angle_gamma   90.00
#
_symmetry.space_group_name_H-M   'P 1'
#
loop_
_entity.id
_entity.type
_entity.pdbx_description
1 polymer ?
#
loop_
_entity_poly.entity_id
_entity_poly.type
_entity_poly.pdbx_seq_one_letter_code
_entity_poly.pdbx_strand_id
1 'polypeptide(L)'
;LPPATTPGTVAITLRRPSQEVWSITELASRGIFRATRRSGVALDDTEQQLLKLLASQEYEAFMRLAVVSRKNILVSGPTGSGKTTWTKALIREIPGTERLITIEDAKELVLEGHPNHVRLFYSKDDQGLARVTPKQLLESCLRMKPDRILLAELRAEEAFDYLRNVNSGHPGSITSIHAGSCELAFEQLVLLVKQSAAGRSASSRRSSMSHSAGAAAWQKSTRPVPVRIAKLALAGTAAILVGQYLAGCFFLWSIHSDLRRATPLTITRYAYYYGERLELRHRLWTSSVVGFALVLTTWGVSWLPRRRGLHGDARFASRGEIAAAGLFGCEGIILGRRGRRYLMLAGQQGVSLAAPPRAGKGTGVAVPNALNWPGSLVCMDMKRENWMITAGFRARSGQACYLFDPFAEDGRTARWNPFSYVSRDPTRGLNDLQRIAEMLYPDPPGVDPFWSASARSLFLGIALYLFETPSLPSTIGEVLRQGMASDDEGFGQHWKRLIEGRNSGTRPLSSQCVRSLYDVIDLAPVTASSIRKTFTSRLDLWLNPILDHATSESDFDLRELRSKPLSIYVGVHPHDLHRLRPVLNLFFQQAIGLQTRELPERNPALKHQVLMLLDE
;
A
#
# COMPACT_ATOMS: atom_id res chain seq x y z
N LEU A 1 36.70 9.56 1.65
CA LEU A 1 35.30 9.70 2.11
C LEU A 1 34.91 11.17 1.90
N PRO A 2 34.10 11.51 0.90
CA PRO A 2 33.57 12.87 0.78
C PRO A 2 32.79 13.21 2.07
N PRO A 3 32.94 14.41 2.65
CA PRO A 3 32.48 14.69 4.00
C PRO A 3 30.96 14.89 4.04
N ALA A 4 30.22 13.80 4.21
CA ALA A 4 28.82 13.86 4.63
C ALA A 4 28.68 14.15 6.14
N THR A 5 29.78 14.41 6.85
CA THR A 5 29.83 14.72 8.28
C THR A 5 30.71 15.96 8.51
N THR A 6 30.79 16.42 9.76
CA THR A 6 31.60 17.59 10.15
C THR A 6 33.04 17.46 9.65
N PRO A 7 33.63 18.50 9.01
CA PRO A 7 35.02 18.46 8.57
C PRO A 7 35.98 18.03 9.67
N GLY A 8 36.92 17.14 9.36
CA GLY A 8 37.87 16.59 10.34
C GLY A 8 37.30 15.50 11.25
N THR A 9 36.05 15.05 11.02
CA THR A 9 35.42 13.97 11.81
C THR A 9 35.03 12.78 10.94
N VAL A 10 34.91 11.61 11.55
CA VAL A 10 34.32 10.40 10.94
C VAL A 10 33.27 9.84 11.89
N ALA A 11 32.06 9.60 11.40
CA ALA A 11 31.01 8.98 12.17
C ALA A 11 31.04 7.45 12.00
N ILE A 12 31.42 6.72 13.05
CA ILE A 12 31.46 5.26 13.06
C ILE A 12 30.43 4.74 14.05
N THR A 13 29.59 3.79 13.63
CA THR A 13 28.68 3.07 14.53
C THR A 13 28.88 1.58 14.36
N LEU A 14 29.29 0.91 15.44
CA LEU A 14 29.50 -0.53 15.48
C LEU A 14 28.34 -1.19 16.23
N ARG A 15 27.51 -1.94 15.50
CA ARG A 15 26.42 -2.73 16.11
C ARG A 15 26.96 -4.12 16.45
N ARG A 16 27.19 -4.38 17.74
CA ARG A 16 27.53 -5.72 18.21
C ARG A 16 26.30 -6.63 18.15
N PRO A 17 26.35 -7.79 17.48
CA PRO A 17 25.27 -8.76 17.52
C PRO A 17 25.15 -9.32 18.95
N SER A 18 23.91 -9.51 19.43
CA SER A 18 23.67 -10.23 20.69
C SER A 18 23.93 -11.71 20.45
N GLN A 19 24.79 -12.32 21.27
CA GLN A 19 24.92 -13.78 21.33
C GLN A 19 23.96 -14.41 22.34
N GLU A 20 23.35 -13.59 23.21
CA GLU A 20 22.36 -14.05 24.17
C GLU A 20 20.98 -14.18 23.50
N VAL A 21 20.38 -15.36 23.65
CA VAL A 21 18.99 -15.65 23.27
C VAL A 21 18.25 -15.96 24.57
N TRP A 22 17.34 -15.07 24.97
CA TRP A 22 16.57 -15.24 26.20
C TRP A 22 15.27 -16.00 25.93
N SER A 23 14.94 -16.93 26.81
CA SER A 23 13.62 -17.55 26.91
C SER A 23 12.56 -16.54 27.37
N ILE A 24 11.28 -16.84 27.13
CA ILE A 24 10.16 -15.98 27.58
C ILE A 24 10.21 -15.76 29.11
N THR A 25 10.61 -16.78 29.87
CA THR A 25 10.74 -16.71 31.33
C THR A 25 11.83 -15.72 31.75
N GLU A 26 12.97 -15.71 31.07
CA GLU A 26 14.05 -14.76 31.32
C GLU A 26 13.69 -13.33 30.92
N LEU A 27 12.91 -13.17 29.83
CA LEU A 27 12.34 -11.86 29.47
C LEU A 27 11.41 -11.34 30.58
N ALA A 28 10.60 -12.23 31.18
CA ALA A 28 9.69 -11.89 32.26
C ALA A 28 10.41 -11.53 33.56
N SER A 29 11.42 -12.31 33.96
CA SER A 29 12.19 -12.06 35.18
C SER A 29 12.98 -10.76 35.12
N ARG A 30 13.44 -10.37 33.92
CA ARG A 30 14.08 -9.07 33.64
C ARG A 30 13.09 -7.91 33.52
N GLY A 31 11.79 -8.16 33.69
CA GLY A 31 10.77 -7.12 33.76
C GLY A 31 10.37 -6.51 32.41
N ILE A 32 10.74 -7.13 31.27
CA ILE A 32 10.44 -6.60 29.92
C ILE A 32 8.93 -6.42 29.70
N PHE A 33 8.11 -7.28 30.30
CA PHE A 33 6.65 -7.18 30.18
C PHE A 33 6.01 -6.15 31.12
N ARG A 34 6.72 -5.61 32.13
CA ARG A 34 6.15 -4.67 33.12
C ARG A 34 5.73 -3.33 32.51
N ALA A 35 6.41 -2.90 31.45
CA ALA A 35 6.11 -1.67 30.73
C ALA A 35 5.15 -1.87 29.53
N THR A 36 4.66 -3.11 29.31
CA THR A 36 3.79 -3.40 28.16
C THR A 36 2.40 -2.85 28.40
N ARG A 37 1.94 -1.94 27.54
CA ARG A 37 0.57 -1.41 27.58
C ARG A 37 -0.28 -2.04 26.49
N ARG A 38 -1.54 -2.30 26.81
CA ARG A 38 -2.55 -2.68 25.80
C ARG A 38 -2.86 -1.46 24.95
N SER A 39 -2.73 -1.58 23.63
CA SER A 39 -3.11 -0.49 22.72
C SER A 39 -4.59 -0.12 22.91
N GLY A 40 -4.87 1.17 23.03
CA GLY A 40 -6.18 1.74 23.25
C GLY A 40 -6.25 3.18 22.74
N VAL A 41 -7.46 3.75 22.70
CA VAL A 41 -7.72 5.13 22.23
C VAL A 41 -7.56 6.15 23.37
N ALA A 42 -7.36 5.68 24.60
CA ALA A 42 -7.17 6.55 25.75
C ALA A 42 -5.82 7.26 25.66
N LEU A 43 -5.85 8.58 25.88
CA LEU A 43 -4.65 9.41 25.98
C LEU A 43 -3.78 8.94 27.14
N ASP A 44 -2.47 8.91 26.93
CA ASP A 44 -1.52 8.64 28.00
C ASP A 44 -1.46 9.82 29.00
N ASP A 45 -0.89 9.58 30.19
CA ASP A 45 -0.84 10.58 31.26
C ASP A 45 -0.10 11.87 30.81
N THR A 46 0.89 11.73 29.92
CA THR A 46 1.64 12.84 29.36
C THR A 46 0.79 13.65 28.37
N GLU A 47 0.01 13.01 27.52
CA GLU A 47 -0.91 13.64 26.57
C GLU A 47 -2.02 14.39 27.30
N GLN A 48 -2.55 13.82 28.37
CA GLN A 48 -3.51 14.51 29.23
C GLN A 48 -2.90 15.76 29.86
N GLN A 49 -1.66 15.68 30.34
CA GLN A 49 -0.96 16.83 30.93
C GLN A 49 -0.65 17.91 29.87
N LEU A 50 -0.24 17.52 28.66
CA LEU A 50 -0.05 18.44 27.54
C LEU A 50 -1.34 19.18 27.18
N LEU A 51 -2.48 18.49 27.12
CA LEU A 51 -3.77 19.13 26.86
C LEU A 51 -4.19 20.11 27.97
N LYS A 52 -3.88 19.80 29.23
CA LYS A 52 -4.12 20.72 30.35
C LYS A 52 -3.29 21.99 30.22
N LEU A 53 -1.99 21.87 29.96
CA LEU A 53 -1.08 23.01 29.76
C LEU A 53 -1.49 23.86 28.55
N LEU A 54 -1.96 23.22 27.48
CA LEU A 54 -2.48 23.93 26.31
C LEU A 54 -3.77 24.70 26.64
N ALA A 55 -4.69 24.07 27.38
CA ALA A 55 -5.94 24.71 27.80
C ALA A 55 -5.71 25.87 28.78
N SER A 56 -4.68 25.79 29.64
CA SER A 56 -4.26 26.89 30.53
C SER A 56 -3.36 27.93 29.86
N GLN A 57 -3.06 27.78 28.57
CA GLN A 57 -2.16 28.67 27.81
C GLN A 57 -0.73 28.75 28.36
N GLU A 58 -0.27 27.71 29.08
CA GLU A 58 1.09 27.59 29.60
C GLU A 58 2.04 27.06 28.53
N TYR A 59 2.24 27.84 27.46
CA TYR A 59 2.98 27.40 26.27
C TYR A 59 4.43 27.03 26.55
N GLU A 60 5.11 27.69 27.49
CA GLU A 60 6.49 27.34 27.85
C GLU A 60 6.56 25.93 28.44
N ALA A 61 5.76 25.66 29.47
CA ALA A 61 5.68 24.36 30.12
C ALA A 61 5.22 23.27 29.14
N PHE A 62 4.27 23.60 28.25
CA PHE A 62 3.83 22.72 27.17
C PHE A 62 4.98 22.32 26.26
N MET A 63 5.76 23.28 25.76
CA MET A 63 6.87 23.02 24.84
C MET A 63 7.97 22.20 25.50
N ARG A 64 8.37 22.55 26.73
CA ARG A 64 9.36 21.78 27.50
C ARG A 64 8.91 20.35 27.73
N LEU A 65 7.65 20.14 28.15
CA LEU A 65 7.10 18.81 28.36
C LEU A 65 7.02 18.02 27.05
N ALA A 66 6.63 18.65 25.94
CA ALA A 66 6.56 18.01 24.62
C ALA A 66 7.94 17.52 24.16
N VAL A 67 8.99 18.32 24.35
CA VAL A 67 10.37 17.93 24.02
C VAL A 67 10.84 16.78 24.91
N VAL A 68 10.74 16.90 26.23
CA VAL A 68 11.23 15.90 27.19
C VAL A 68 10.47 14.57 27.03
N SER A 69 9.19 14.61 26.69
CA SER A 69 8.37 13.41 26.42
C SER A 69 8.52 12.83 25.02
N ARG A 70 9.48 13.31 24.22
CA ARG A 70 9.77 12.82 22.86
C ARG A 70 8.55 12.91 21.93
N LYS A 71 7.71 13.94 22.05
CA LYS A 71 6.71 14.24 21.01
C LYS A 71 7.42 14.77 19.77
N ASN A 72 6.91 14.42 18.60
CA ASN A 72 7.44 14.94 17.34
C ASN A 72 6.91 16.34 17.10
N ILE A 73 7.78 17.28 16.76
CA ILE A 73 7.44 18.70 16.67
C ILE A 73 7.77 19.20 15.25
N LEU A 74 6.76 19.74 14.59
CA LEU A 74 6.88 20.39 13.28
C LEU A 74 6.73 21.90 13.47
N VAL A 75 7.80 22.65 13.26
CA VAL A 75 7.82 24.11 13.37
C VAL A 75 7.45 24.73 12.02
N SER A 76 6.31 25.40 11.95
CA SER A 76 5.82 26.04 10.71
C SER A 76 5.89 27.56 10.76
N GLY A 77 6.17 28.17 9.61
CA GLY A 77 6.18 29.62 9.45
C GLY A 77 6.73 30.08 8.09
N PRO A 78 6.43 31.31 7.63
CA PRO A 78 6.96 31.85 6.38
C PRO A 78 8.50 32.00 6.43
N THR A 79 9.12 32.29 5.29
CA THR A 79 10.56 32.57 5.22
C THR A 79 10.90 33.78 6.10
N GLY A 80 11.97 33.70 6.89
CA GLY A 80 12.37 34.79 7.81
C GLY A 80 11.58 34.89 9.12
N SER A 81 10.61 34.00 9.39
CA SER A 81 9.79 34.03 10.62
C SER A 81 10.48 33.53 11.91
N GLY A 82 11.76 33.18 11.84
CA GLY A 82 12.51 32.68 13.01
C GLY A 82 12.32 31.20 13.33
N LYS A 83 11.82 30.36 12.39
CA LYS A 83 11.68 28.89 12.58
C LYS A 83 12.95 28.22 13.09
N THR A 84 14.09 28.57 12.52
CA THR A 84 15.40 28.03 12.92
C THR A 84 15.73 28.40 14.36
N THR A 85 15.42 29.63 14.79
CA THR A 85 15.60 30.08 16.17
C THR A 85 14.74 29.28 17.15
N TRP A 86 13.47 29.06 16.81
CA TRP A 86 12.56 28.20 17.59
C TRP A 86 13.07 26.76 17.67
N THR A 87 13.51 26.20 16.54
CA THR A 87 14.06 24.84 16.47
C THR A 87 15.28 24.71 17.38
N LYS A 88 16.20 25.69 17.37
CA LYS A 88 17.36 25.73 18.27
C LYS A 88 16.95 25.78 19.75
N ALA A 89 15.95 26.58 20.10
CA ALA A 89 15.47 26.67 21.47
C ALA A 89 14.89 25.32 21.95
N LEU A 90 14.10 24.65 21.12
CA LEU A 90 13.54 23.32 21.45
C LEU A 90 14.63 22.25 21.59
N ILE A 91 15.70 22.31 20.77
CA ILE A 91 16.83 21.36 20.86
C ILE A 91 17.56 21.49 22.21
N ARG A 92 17.64 22.70 22.79
CA ARG A 92 18.26 22.93 24.11
C ARG A 92 17.49 22.29 25.25
N GLU A 93 16.20 22.03 25.08
CA GLU A 93 15.35 21.34 26.07
C GLU A 93 15.47 19.81 25.98
N ILE A 94 16.19 19.27 24.98
CA ILE A 94 16.45 17.83 24.88
C ILE A 94 17.45 17.42 25.99
N PRO A 95 17.24 16.30 26.71
CA PRO A 95 18.20 15.82 27.71
C PRO A 95 19.58 15.55 27.11
N GLY A 96 20.65 16.08 27.73
CA GLY A 96 22.04 15.97 27.23
C GLY A 96 22.63 14.55 27.20
N THR A 97 21.93 13.55 27.75
CA THR A 97 22.30 12.13 27.67
C THR A 97 21.87 11.46 26.37
N GLU A 98 20.98 12.09 25.60
CA GLU A 98 20.46 11.53 24.35
C GLU A 98 21.44 11.69 23.19
N ARG A 99 21.52 10.65 22.34
CA ARG A 99 22.32 10.70 21.12
C ARG A 99 21.56 11.38 19.99
N LEU A 100 22.08 12.52 19.53
CA LEU A 100 21.45 13.31 18.48
C LEU A 100 22.15 13.12 17.12
N ILE A 101 21.36 13.01 16.05
CA ILE A 101 21.90 13.10 14.70
C ILE A 101 21.18 14.21 13.95
N THR A 102 21.91 15.22 13.49
CA THR A 102 21.36 16.30 12.66
C THR A 102 21.58 16.03 11.18
N ILE A 103 20.63 16.48 10.36
CA ILE A 103 20.72 16.48 8.89
C ILE A 103 20.44 17.91 8.44
N GLU A 104 21.43 18.59 7.88
CA GLU A 104 21.37 20.02 7.56
C GLU A 104 22.17 20.33 6.27
N ASP A 105 21.74 21.32 5.47
CA ASP A 105 22.49 21.79 4.29
C ASP A 105 23.61 22.77 4.67
N ALA A 106 23.34 23.61 5.68
CA ALA A 106 24.31 24.48 6.32
C ALA A 106 24.37 24.19 7.83
N LYS A 107 25.52 24.47 8.46
CA LYS A 107 25.70 24.29 9.90
C LYS A 107 24.89 25.34 10.68
N GLU A 108 23.62 25.06 10.89
CA GLU A 108 22.69 25.96 11.58
C GLU A 108 22.31 25.46 12.96
N LEU A 109 22.08 24.16 13.14
CA LEU A 109 21.50 23.65 14.40
C LEU A 109 22.51 23.72 15.54
N VAL A 110 22.06 24.14 16.73
CA VAL A 110 22.92 24.27 17.93
C VAL A 110 22.80 23.00 18.75
N LEU A 111 23.94 22.37 19.05
CA LEU A 111 24.04 21.10 19.80
C LEU A 111 24.90 21.27 21.06
N GLU A 112 25.03 22.51 21.55
CA GLU A 112 25.69 22.82 22.82
C GLU A 112 24.95 22.10 23.96
N GLY A 113 25.70 21.37 24.80
CA GLY A 113 25.13 20.52 25.85
C GLY A 113 24.88 19.06 25.45
N HIS A 114 25.11 18.70 24.18
CA HIS A 114 24.92 17.33 23.67
C HIS A 114 26.26 16.73 23.21
N PRO A 115 27.06 16.10 24.09
CA PRO A 115 28.37 15.57 23.70
C PRO A 115 28.30 14.39 22.73
N ASN A 116 27.21 13.60 22.76
CA ASN A 116 27.02 12.45 21.89
C ASN A 116 26.18 12.82 20.67
N HIS A 117 26.77 13.50 19.68
CA HIS A 117 26.06 13.87 18.47
C HIS A 117 26.85 13.60 17.19
N VAL A 118 26.12 13.47 16.08
CA VAL A 118 26.68 13.45 14.73
C VAL A 118 25.94 14.49 13.88
N ARG A 119 26.69 15.27 13.11
CA ARG A 119 26.12 16.19 12.12
C ARG A 119 26.33 15.63 10.74
N LEU A 120 25.25 15.48 9.98
CA LEU A 120 25.27 15.04 8.61
C LEU A 120 24.90 16.17 7.67
N PHE A 121 25.67 16.31 6.58
CA PHE A 121 25.51 17.39 5.61
C PHE A 121 25.14 16.85 4.23
N TYR A 122 24.18 17.51 3.59
CA TYR A 122 23.84 17.30 2.18
C TYR A 122 24.09 18.57 1.38
N SER A 123 24.39 18.42 0.08
CA SER A 123 24.54 19.57 -0.81
C SER A 123 23.22 19.90 -1.49
N LYS A 124 22.89 21.20 -1.52
CA LYS A 124 21.79 21.73 -2.32
C LYS A 124 22.29 21.94 -3.75
N ASP A 125 21.50 21.52 -4.74
CA ASP A 125 21.72 21.78 -6.18
C ASP A 125 23.08 21.31 -6.74
N ASP A 126 23.61 20.18 -6.23
CA ASP A 126 24.80 19.50 -6.76
C ASP A 126 26.11 20.33 -6.68
N GLN A 127 26.15 21.40 -5.87
CA GLN A 127 27.32 22.29 -5.72
C GLN A 127 28.45 21.72 -4.84
N GLY A 128 28.22 20.60 -4.16
CA GLY A 128 29.18 19.96 -3.25
C GLY A 128 29.92 18.79 -3.90
N LEU A 129 31.12 18.50 -3.38
CA LEU A 129 31.96 17.36 -3.81
C LEU A 129 31.29 15.97 -3.65
N ALA A 130 30.19 15.89 -2.89
CA ALA A 130 29.47 14.65 -2.60
C ALA A 130 27.98 14.80 -2.97
N ARG A 131 27.49 13.94 -3.87
CA ARG A 131 26.07 13.84 -4.24
C ARG A 131 25.28 13.05 -3.19
N VAL A 132 25.18 13.59 -1.97
CA VAL A 132 24.44 12.96 -0.87
C VAL A 132 23.15 13.71 -0.63
N THR A 133 22.03 13.00 -0.63
CA THR A 133 20.67 13.54 -0.46
C THR A 133 20.18 13.42 0.99
N PRO A 134 19.24 14.28 1.44
CA PRO A 134 18.62 14.16 2.77
C PRO A 134 18.03 12.77 3.02
N LYS A 135 17.45 12.15 1.98
CA LYS A 135 16.93 10.78 2.01
C LYS A 135 18.01 9.76 2.38
N GLN A 136 19.15 9.78 1.71
CA GLN A 136 20.25 8.85 2.00
C GLN A 136 20.79 9.04 3.42
N LEU A 137 20.82 10.29 3.92
CA LEU A 137 21.21 10.58 5.30
C LEU A 137 20.19 10.05 6.30
N LEU A 138 18.88 10.21 6.03
CA LEU A 138 17.79 9.64 6.82
C LEU A 138 17.88 8.11 6.90
N GLU A 139 18.18 7.44 5.79
CA GLU A 139 18.39 5.98 5.76
C GLU A 139 19.65 5.56 6.52
N SER A 140 20.72 6.35 6.43
CA SER A 140 21.97 6.12 7.17
C SER A 140 21.75 6.21 8.68
N CYS A 141 20.98 7.21 9.15
CA CYS A 141 20.66 7.39 10.56
C CYS A 141 20.05 6.14 11.21
N LEU A 142 19.25 5.35 10.47
CA LEU A 142 18.66 4.10 10.97
C LEU A 142 19.71 3.05 11.40
N ARG A 143 20.95 3.18 10.92
CA ARG A 143 22.09 2.30 11.26
C ARG A 143 23.02 2.92 12.30
N MET A 144 22.76 4.16 12.73
CA MET A 144 23.64 4.92 13.62
C MET A 144 23.18 4.92 15.07
N LYS A 145 22.08 4.22 15.41
CA LYS A 145 21.51 4.14 16.76
C LYS A 145 21.29 5.53 17.42
N PRO A 146 20.57 6.46 16.77
CA PRO A 146 20.20 7.73 17.39
C PRO A 146 19.10 7.54 18.44
N ASP A 147 19.07 8.40 19.44
CA ASP A 147 17.86 8.62 20.25
C ASP A 147 16.89 9.54 19.52
N ARG A 148 17.42 10.56 18.82
CA ARG A 148 16.64 11.47 17.97
C ARG A 148 17.34 11.78 16.65
N ILE A 149 16.55 11.89 15.60
CA ILE A 149 16.99 12.38 14.28
C ILE A 149 16.35 13.76 14.07
N LEU A 150 17.19 14.76 13.81
CA LEU A 150 16.79 16.16 13.65
C LEU A 150 17.09 16.61 12.23
N LEU A 151 16.05 16.65 11.40
CA LEU A 151 16.16 17.19 10.04
C LEU A 151 15.86 18.68 10.10
N ALA A 152 16.78 19.52 9.64
CA ALA A 152 16.64 20.98 9.77
C ALA A 152 15.34 21.51 9.13
N GLU A 153 15.03 21.04 7.92
CA GLU A 153 13.85 21.50 7.18
C GLU A 153 13.35 20.43 6.20
N LEU A 154 12.02 20.33 6.07
CA LEU A 154 11.34 19.55 5.04
C LEU A 154 11.07 20.41 3.81
N ARG A 155 11.63 20.03 2.67
CA ARG A 155 11.56 20.81 1.43
C ARG A 155 11.02 20.04 0.23
N ALA A 156 11.27 18.74 0.14
CA ALA A 156 10.98 17.95 -1.05
C ALA A 156 10.56 16.50 -0.71
N GLU A 157 11.02 15.54 -1.52
CA GLU A 157 10.62 14.13 -1.45
C GLU A 157 11.02 13.40 -0.16
N GLU A 158 11.98 13.93 0.61
CA GLU A 158 12.43 13.35 1.88
C GLU A 158 11.36 13.32 2.98
N ALA A 159 10.25 14.05 2.81
CA ALA A 159 9.15 14.08 3.76
C ALA A 159 8.53 12.70 4.02
N PHE A 160 8.46 11.83 3.02
CA PHE A 160 7.95 10.47 3.19
C PHE A 160 8.89 9.62 4.05
N ASP A 161 10.19 9.69 3.77
CA ASP A 161 11.23 8.95 4.51
C ASP A 161 11.36 9.48 5.94
N TYR A 162 11.22 10.80 6.13
CA TYR A 162 11.14 11.44 7.45
C TYR A 162 9.97 10.87 8.27
N LEU A 163 8.75 10.87 7.72
CA LEU A 163 7.58 10.31 8.40
C LEU A 163 7.74 8.82 8.71
N ARG A 164 8.36 8.06 7.82
CA ARG A 164 8.68 6.65 8.06
C ARG A 164 9.66 6.50 9.22
N ASN A 165 10.70 7.31 9.29
CA ASN A 165 11.69 7.27 10.37
C ASN A 165 11.07 7.57 11.74
N VAL A 166 10.25 8.62 11.80
CA VAL A 166 9.54 9.03 13.01
C VAL A 166 8.58 7.94 13.49
N ASN A 167 7.86 7.29 12.57
CA ASN A 167 6.91 6.23 12.90
C ASN A 167 7.54 4.85 13.16
N SER A 168 8.79 4.61 12.73
CA SER A 168 9.45 3.30 12.78
C SER A 168 10.35 3.07 14.01
N GLY A 169 10.37 4.01 14.96
CA GLY A 169 11.02 3.79 16.26
C GLY A 169 11.94 4.89 16.76
N HIS A 170 11.96 6.08 16.13
CA HIS A 170 12.77 7.22 16.57
C HIS A 170 11.87 8.43 16.90
N PRO A 171 11.17 8.42 18.05
CA PRO A 171 10.30 9.50 18.46
C PRO A 171 11.09 10.75 18.90
N GLY A 172 10.43 11.89 19.01
CA GLY A 172 11.02 13.12 19.51
C GLY A 172 11.75 13.94 18.46
N SER A 173 11.50 13.68 17.17
CA SER A 173 12.08 14.45 16.07
C SER A 173 11.54 15.87 16.06
N ILE A 174 12.41 16.83 15.75
CA ILE A 174 12.07 18.24 15.58
C ILE A 174 12.51 18.64 14.18
N THR A 175 11.60 19.19 13.39
CA THR A 175 11.88 19.69 12.03
C THR A 175 11.06 20.93 11.73
N SER A 176 11.33 21.58 10.61
CA SER A 176 10.62 22.78 10.17
C SER A 176 10.03 22.66 8.76
N ILE A 177 8.99 23.44 8.47
CA ILE A 177 8.35 23.52 7.15
C ILE A 177 7.88 24.94 6.87
N HIS A 178 7.91 25.35 5.60
CA HIS A 178 7.35 26.62 5.16
C HIS A 178 5.82 26.53 5.03
N ALA A 179 5.10 27.22 5.91
CA ALA A 179 3.65 27.36 5.85
C ALA A 179 3.17 28.62 6.58
N GLY A 180 2.05 29.19 6.13
CA GLY A 180 1.46 30.40 6.73
C GLY A 180 0.64 30.14 8.00
N SER A 181 0.31 28.88 8.29
CA SER A 181 -0.43 28.46 9.48
C SER A 181 -0.11 27.01 9.83
N CYS A 182 -0.52 26.55 11.02
CA CYS A 182 -0.38 25.15 11.43
C CYS A 182 -1.17 24.21 10.51
N GLU A 183 -2.36 24.63 10.06
CA GLU A 183 -3.18 23.83 9.13
C GLU A 183 -2.50 23.68 7.77
N LEU A 184 -2.00 24.79 7.21
CA LEU A 184 -1.25 24.78 5.95
C LEU A 184 0.05 23.97 6.06
N ALA A 185 0.65 23.87 7.24
CA ALA A 185 1.83 23.04 7.47
C ALA A 185 1.54 21.56 7.20
N PHE A 186 0.36 21.06 7.61
CA PHE A 186 -0.07 19.71 7.31
C PHE A 186 -0.39 19.52 5.82
N GLU A 187 -1.03 20.51 5.19
CA GLU A 187 -1.29 20.46 3.74
C GLU A 187 0.02 20.41 2.94
N GLN A 188 0.99 21.26 3.30
CA GLN A 188 2.29 21.30 2.67
C GLN A 188 3.05 19.98 2.89
N LEU A 189 3.02 19.43 4.10
CA LEU A 189 3.60 18.12 4.39
C LEU A 189 3.00 17.02 3.50
N VAL A 190 1.67 17.03 3.30
CA VAL A 190 1.00 16.08 2.40
C VAL A 190 1.45 16.27 0.96
N LEU A 191 1.62 17.51 0.50
CA LEU A 191 2.14 17.80 -0.84
C LEU A 191 3.57 17.28 -1.03
N LEU A 192 4.46 17.52 -0.06
CA LEU A 192 5.84 17.02 -0.08
C LEU A 192 5.88 15.49 -0.11
N VAL A 193 5.04 14.83 0.70
CA VAL A 193 4.91 13.37 0.67
C VAL A 193 4.48 12.88 -0.71
N LYS A 194 3.51 13.55 -1.36
CA LYS A 194 3.06 13.20 -2.72
C LYS A 194 4.14 13.34 -3.78
N GLN A 195 5.15 14.21 -3.57
CA GLN A 195 6.26 14.37 -4.51
C GLN A 195 7.25 13.20 -4.48
N SER A 196 7.31 12.42 -3.39
CA SER A 196 8.16 11.23 -3.31
C SER A 196 7.66 10.10 -4.23
N ALA A 197 8.56 9.30 -4.81
CA ALA A 197 8.17 8.16 -5.65
C ALA A 197 7.26 7.15 -4.90
N ALA A 198 7.55 6.92 -3.62
CA ALA A 198 6.73 6.09 -2.74
C ALA A 198 5.38 6.74 -2.42
N GLY A 199 5.33 8.06 -2.18
CA GLY A 199 4.10 8.80 -1.92
C GLY A 199 3.22 9.04 -3.15
N ARG A 200 3.79 9.07 -4.37
CA ARG A 200 3.03 9.02 -5.64
C ARG A 200 2.23 7.73 -5.75
N SER A 201 2.78 6.60 -5.31
CA SER A 201 2.05 5.32 -5.25
C SER A 201 0.97 5.28 -4.15
N ALA A 202 1.20 5.99 -3.03
CA ALA A 202 0.22 6.14 -1.96
C ALA A 202 -0.93 7.09 -2.32
N SER A 203 -0.67 8.07 -3.19
CA SER A 203 -1.64 9.10 -3.63
C SER A 203 -2.32 8.78 -4.96
N SER A 204 -1.75 7.92 -5.81
CA SER A 204 -2.45 7.38 -6.99
C SER A 204 -3.71 6.58 -6.60
N ARG A 205 -3.80 6.12 -5.34
CA ARG A 205 -5.01 5.53 -4.75
C ARG A 205 -6.09 6.54 -4.34
N ARG A 206 -5.82 7.85 -4.28
CA ARG A 206 -6.85 8.89 -4.08
C ARG A 206 -7.27 9.57 -5.37
N SER A 207 -6.40 9.76 -6.35
CA SER A 207 -6.76 10.39 -7.64
C SER A 207 -7.39 9.42 -8.66
N SER A 208 -7.08 8.12 -8.61
CA SER A 208 -7.79 7.12 -9.43
C SER A 208 -9.20 6.78 -8.92
N MET A 209 -9.55 7.22 -7.70
CA MET A 209 -10.90 7.11 -7.14
C MET A 209 -11.84 8.26 -7.54
N SER A 210 -11.35 9.36 -8.14
CA SER A 210 -12.23 10.48 -8.54
C SER A 210 -12.76 10.40 -9.97
N HIS A 211 -12.22 9.51 -10.83
CA HIS A 211 -12.68 9.39 -12.23
C HIS A 211 -13.09 7.98 -12.68
N SER A 212 -13.32 7.07 -11.72
CA SER A 212 -13.99 5.78 -11.98
C SER A 212 -15.09 5.45 -10.96
N ALA A 213 -15.63 6.47 -10.30
CA ALA A 213 -16.89 6.33 -9.59
C ALA A 213 -18.03 6.46 -10.61
N GLY A 214 -18.35 5.35 -11.29
CA GLY A 214 -19.72 5.13 -11.72
C GLY A 214 -20.59 5.36 -10.50
N ALA A 215 -21.48 6.35 -10.56
CA ALA A 215 -22.41 6.65 -9.51
C ALA A 215 -23.39 5.48 -9.35
N ALA A 216 -23.00 4.44 -8.62
CA ALA A 216 -23.95 3.59 -7.93
C ALA A 216 -24.43 4.39 -6.72
N ALA A 217 -25.41 5.27 -6.98
CA ALA A 217 -26.20 5.86 -5.92
C ALA A 217 -26.80 4.71 -5.12
N TRP A 218 -26.31 4.52 -3.90
CA TRP A 218 -26.93 3.63 -2.93
C TRP A 218 -28.24 4.29 -2.49
N GLN A 219 -29.28 4.11 -3.30
CA GLN A 219 -30.62 4.54 -2.98
C GLN A 219 -31.11 3.66 -1.82
N LYS A 220 -30.95 4.18 -0.61
CA LYS A 220 -31.57 3.60 0.57
C LYS A 220 -33.06 3.54 0.28
N SER A 221 -33.60 2.32 0.14
CA SER A 221 -35.04 2.08 -0.02
C SER A 221 -35.80 3.00 0.94
N THR A 222 -36.39 4.06 0.37
CA THR A 222 -37.28 4.97 1.08
C THR A 222 -38.55 4.19 1.30
N ARG A 223 -38.63 3.52 2.46
CA ARG A 223 -39.90 2.93 2.90
C ARG A 223 -40.98 4.01 2.81
N PRO A 224 -42.17 3.67 2.28
CA PRO A 224 -43.20 4.66 1.99
C PRO A 224 -43.55 5.46 3.25
N VAL A 225 -43.61 6.78 3.11
CA VAL A 225 -43.99 7.77 4.14
C VAL A 225 -45.14 7.32 5.06
N PRO A 226 -46.21 6.63 4.61
CA PRO A 226 -47.27 6.12 5.51
C PRO A 226 -46.76 5.16 6.61
N VAL A 227 -45.72 4.37 6.38
CA VAL A 227 -45.21 3.39 7.37
C VAL A 227 -44.47 4.09 8.52
N ARG A 228 -43.84 5.24 8.26
CA ARG A 228 -43.18 6.04 9.30
C ARG A 228 -44.21 6.75 10.19
N ILE A 229 -45.25 7.32 9.59
CA ILE A 229 -46.34 7.97 10.32
C ILE A 229 -47.08 6.96 11.19
N ALA A 230 -47.38 5.77 10.65
CA ALA A 230 -48.04 4.70 11.41
C ALA A 230 -47.20 4.21 12.62
N LYS A 231 -45.87 4.09 12.45
CA LYS A 231 -44.97 3.69 13.55
C LYS A 231 -44.83 4.77 14.62
N LEU A 232 -44.79 6.04 14.23
CA LEU A 232 -44.75 7.17 15.16
C LEU A 232 -46.07 7.31 15.92
N ALA A 233 -47.20 7.13 15.25
CA ALA A 233 -48.52 7.11 15.88
C ALA A 233 -48.61 5.96 16.91
N LEU A 234 -48.27 4.73 16.51
CA LEU A 234 -48.30 3.56 17.39
C LEU A 234 -47.36 3.71 18.61
N ALA A 235 -46.15 4.24 18.40
CA ALA A 235 -45.20 4.52 19.47
C ALA A 235 -45.71 5.62 20.42
N GLY A 236 -46.36 6.65 19.89
CA GLY A 236 -47.01 7.70 20.67
C GLY A 236 -48.17 7.16 21.52
N THR A 237 -49.02 6.31 20.95
CA THR A 237 -50.12 5.69 21.70
C THR A 237 -49.60 4.77 22.81
N ALA A 238 -48.57 3.98 22.53
CA ALA A 238 -47.92 3.13 23.53
C ALA A 238 -47.27 3.96 24.66
N ALA A 239 -46.61 5.08 24.33
CA ALA A 239 -46.02 5.98 25.31
C ALA A 239 -47.07 6.61 26.24
N ILE A 240 -48.22 6.99 25.70
CA ILE A 240 -49.35 7.52 26.49
C ILE A 240 -49.89 6.44 27.44
N LEU A 241 -50.10 5.21 26.97
CA LEU A 241 -50.61 4.11 27.78
C LEU A 241 -49.65 3.74 28.92
N VAL A 242 -48.35 3.67 28.63
CA VAL A 242 -47.31 3.39 29.64
C VAL A 242 -47.18 4.55 30.62
N GLY A 243 -47.22 5.81 30.15
CA GLY A 243 -47.18 6.99 31.00
C GLY A 243 -48.36 7.06 31.97
N GLN A 244 -49.57 6.78 31.47
CA GLN A 244 -50.79 6.71 32.29
C GLN A 244 -50.75 5.54 33.29
N TYR A 245 -50.22 4.39 32.89
CA TYR A 245 -50.06 3.24 33.79
C TYR A 245 -49.08 3.55 34.94
N LEU A 246 -47.91 4.11 34.62
CA LEU A 246 -46.91 4.50 35.62
C LEU A 246 -47.43 5.61 36.54
N ALA A 247 -48.16 6.59 36.00
CA ALA A 247 -48.85 7.60 36.79
C ALA A 247 -49.87 6.95 37.75
N GLY A 248 -50.63 5.97 37.27
CA GLY A 248 -51.57 5.20 38.10
C GLY A 248 -50.89 4.41 39.21
N CYS A 249 -49.76 3.75 38.94
CA CYS A 249 -48.95 3.06 39.94
C CYS A 249 -48.45 4.02 41.02
N PHE A 250 -47.92 5.19 40.62
CA PHE A 250 -47.42 6.19 41.56
C PHE A 250 -48.55 6.81 42.40
N PHE A 251 -49.72 7.05 41.79
CA PHE A 251 -50.90 7.54 42.50
C PHE A 251 -51.37 6.56 43.57
N LEU A 252 -51.55 5.27 43.21
CA LEU A 252 -51.97 4.23 44.17
C LEU A 252 -50.96 4.04 45.30
N TRP A 253 -49.67 4.13 44.99
CA TRP A 253 -48.61 4.16 46.00
C TRP A 253 -48.72 5.37 46.93
N SER A 254 -48.98 6.58 46.41
CA SER A 254 -49.11 7.82 47.20
C SER A 254 -50.29 7.83 48.17
N ILE A 255 -51.29 6.97 47.94
CA ILE A 255 -52.45 6.79 48.80
C ILE A 255 -52.41 5.47 49.60
N HIS A 256 -51.26 4.77 49.61
CA HIS A 256 -51.04 3.49 50.31
C HIS A 256 -52.05 2.39 49.91
N SER A 257 -52.47 2.37 48.64
CA SER A 257 -53.37 1.38 48.07
C SER A 257 -52.60 0.32 47.28
N ASP A 258 -53.28 -0.77 46.92
CA ASP A 258 -52.66 -1.89 46.21
C ASP A 258 -52.27 -1.51 44.77
N LEU A 259 -50.96 -1.48 44.50
CA LEU A 259 -50.40 -1.15 43.18
C LEU A 259 -50.85 -2.12 42.08
N ARG A 260 -51.24 -3.36 42.42
CA ARG A 260 -51.67 -4.37 41.44
C ARG A 260 -52.98 -4.01 40.75
N ARG A 261 -53.72 -3.04 41.29
CA ARG A 261 -54.96 -2.51 40.69
C ARG A 261 -54.72 -1.39 39.68
N ALA A 262 -53.45 -0.99 39.47
CA ALA A 262 -53.12 0.01 38.48
C ALA A 262 -53.55 -0.44 37.08
N THR A 263 -54.25 0.43 36.39
CA THR A 263 -54.59 0.34 34.97
C THR A 263 -54.26 1.67 34.29
N PRO A 264 -54.12 1.71 32.94
CA PRO A 264 -53.95 2.97 32.21
C PRO A 264 -55.11 3.97 32.36
N LEU A 265 -56.23 3.57 32.98
CA LEU A 265 -57.39 4.42 33.24
C LEU A 265 -57.51 4.85 34.71
N THR A 266 -56.52 4.53 35.55
CA THR A 266 -56.60 4.80 37.00
C THR A 266 -56.69 6.29 37.29
N ILE A 267 -55.81 7.08 36.69
CA ILE A 267 -55.79 8.55 36.86
C ILE A 267 -57.10 9.17 36.36
N THR A 268 -57.56 8.78 35.17
CA THR A 268 -58.77 9.34 34.56
C THR A 268 -60.03 8.99 35.33
N ARG A 269 -60.16 7.74 35.82
CA ARG A 269 -61.28 7.32 36.66
C ARG A 269 -61.29 8.06 38.00
N TYR A 270 -60.15 8.16 38.69
CA TYR A 270 -60.08 8.86 39.97
C TYR A 270 -60.28 10.38 39.82
N ALA A 271 -59.83 10.97 38.72
CA ALA A 271 -60.10 12.37 38.41
C ALA A 271 -61.61 12.63 38.17
N TYR A 272 -62.30 11.72 37.49
CA TYR A 272 -63.74 11.84 37.23
C TYR A 272 -64.58 11.72 38.51
N TYR A 273 -64.30 10.71 39.36
CA TYR A 273 -65.12 10.46 40.57
C TYR A 273 -64.73 11.29 41.78
N TYR A 274 -63.48 11.76 41.89
CA TYR A 274 -62.94 12.38 43.10
C TYR A 274 -62.18 13.70 42.85
N GLY A 275 -62.25 14.26 41.64
CA GLY A 275 -61.51 15.46 41.24
C GLY A 275 -61.87 16.74 41.99
N GLU A 276 -63.03 16.80 42.64
CA GLU A 276 -63.47 17.96 43.43
C GLU A 276 -62.84 18.03 44.83
N ARG A 277 -62.20 16.95 45.30
CA ARG A 277 -61.48 16.94 46.58
C ARG A 277 -60.07 17.51 46.39
N LEU A 278 -59.80 18.67 47.00
CA LEU A 278 -58.54 19.41 46.84
C LEU A 278 -57.28 18.56 47.10
N GLU A 279 -57.31 17.72 48.14
CA GLU A 279 -56.19 16.86 48.54
C GLU A 279 -55.87 15.77 47.50
N LEU A 280 -56.90 15.18 46.89
CA LEU A 280 -56.74 14.14 45.87
C LEU A 280 -56.33 14.74 44.53
N ARG A 281 -56.82 15.94 44.21
CA ARG A 281 -56.47 16.67 42.98
C ARG A 281 -54.96 16.96 42.90
N HIS A 282 -54.34 17.41 43.98
CA HIS A 282 -52.89 17.65 44.01
C HIS A 282 -52.10 16.36 43.78
N ARG A 283 -52.50 15.24 44.42
CA ARG A 283 -51.85 13.93 44.26
C ARG A 283 -52.03 13.34 42.86
N LEU A 284 -53.20 13.50 42.25
CA LEU A 284 -53.44 13.07 40.86
C LEU A 284 -52.56 13.83 39.86
N TRP A 285 -52.40 15.14 40.08
CA TRP A 285 -51.58 15.98 39.22
C TRP A 285 -50.09 15.63 39.34
N THR A 286 -49.54 15.53 40.55
CA THR A 286 -48.14 15.15 40.76
C THR A 286 -47.83 13.76 40.21
N SER A 287 -48.74 12.81 40.38
CA SER A 287 -48.59 11.44 39.86
C SER A 287 -48.55 11.40 38.33
N SER A 288 -49.38 12.22 37.68
CA SER A 288 -49.41 12.34 36.21
C SER A 288 -48.09 12.93 35.69
N VAL A 289 -47.60 14.00 36.32
CA VAL A 289 -46.33 14.63 35.95
C VAL A 289 -45.17 13.64 36.09
N VAL A 290 -45.09 12.89 37.20
CA VAL A 290 -44.02 11.90 37.43
C VAL A 290 -44.07 10.76 36.41
N GLY A 291 -45.26 10.20 36.14
CA GLY A 291 -45.42 9.10 35.19
C GLY A 291 -45.01 9.46 33.77
N PHE A 292 -45.42 10.64 33.28
CA PHE A 292 -45.04 11.12 31.95
C PHE A 292 -43.58 11.60 31.88
N ALA A 293 -43.04 12.20 32.95
CA ALA A 293 -41.64 12.60 33.00
C ALA A 293 -40.70 11.38 32.87
N LEU A 294 -41.04 10.23 33.46
CA LEU A 294 -40.24 9.01 33.35
C LEU A 294 -40.20 8.45 31.92
N VAL A 295 -41.33 8.53 31.20
CA VAL A 295 -41.42 8.11 29.80
C VAL A 295 -40.67 9.10 28.91
N LEU A 296 -40.86 10.40 29.09
CA LEU A 296 -40.19 11.43 28.27
C LEU A 296 -38.67 11.46 28.48
N THR A 297 -38.18 11.22 29.70
CA THR A 297 -36.73 11.17 29.97
C THR A 297 -36.07 9.95 29.34
N THR A 298 -36.66 8.75 29.47
CA THR A 298 -36.14 7.53 28.83
C THR A 298 -36.18 7.61 27.30
N TRP A 299 -37.24 8.19 26.74
CA TRP A 299 -37.35 8.42 25.30
C TRP A 299 -36.40 9.51 24.80
N GLY A 300 -36.26 10.61 25.56
CA GLY A 300 -35.33 11.69 25.27
C GLY A 300 -33.87 11.23 25.23
N VAL A 301 -33.46 10.35 26.16
CA VAL A 301 -32.12 9.73 26.17
C VAL A 301 -31.81 8.97 24.88
N SER A 302 -32.83 8.32 24.29
CA SER A 302 -32.68 7.59 23.02
C SER A 302 -32.60 8.49 21.77
N TRP A 303 -32.99 9.76 21.89
CA TRP A 303 -32.92 10.79 20.84
C TRP A 303 -31.70 11.70 20.94
N LEU A 304 -30.88 11.60 22.00
CA LEU A 304 -29.63 12.35 22.06
C LEU A 304 -28.76 11.98 20.85
N PRO A 305 -28.30 12.98 20.07
CA PRO A 305 -27.51 12.73 18.87
C PRO A 305 -26.22 12.02 19.28
N ARG A 306 -26.02 10.81 18.76
CA ARG A 306 -24.75 10.10 18.89
C ARG A 306 -23.69 10.95 18.20
N ARG A 307 -22.84 11.62 18.99
CA ARG A 307 -21.69 12.37 18.49
C ARG A 307 -20.87 11.42 17.64
N ARG A 308 -20.83 11.66 16.33
CA ARG A 308 -19.91 11.00 15.41
C ARG A 308 -18.67 11.87 15.37
N GLY A 309 -17.49 11.30 15.64
CA GLY A 309 -16.24 12.02 15.46
C GLY A 309 -16.14 12.58 14.04
N LEU A 310 -15.66 13.83 13.92
CA LEU A 310 -15.36 14.50 12.64
C LEU A 310 -14.23 13.80 11.88
N HIS A 311 -13.41 13.01 12.57
CA HIS A 311 -12.46 12.07 12.00
C HIS A 311 -13.00 10.67 12.26
N GLY A 312 -13.18 9.86 11.22
CA GLY A 312 -13.87 8.58 11.31
C GLY A 312 -13.37 7.71 12.46
N ASP A 313 -14.26 7.40 13.41
CA ASP A 313 -13.96 6.53 14.55
C ASP A 313 -13.80 5.08 14.05
N ALA A 314 -12.56 4.68 13.76
CA ALA A 314 -12.25 3.31 13.41
C ALA A 314 -12.47 2.41 14.64
N ARG A 315 -13.34 1.41 14.52
CA ARG A 315 -13.57 0.40 15.54
C ARG A 315 -13.69 -0.98 14.93
N PHE A 316 -13.50 -2.01 15.75
CA PHE A 316 -13.79 -3.38 15.32
C PHE A 316 -15.27 -3.52 14.95
N ALA A 317 -15.52 -4.12 13.79
CA ALA A 317 -16.86 -4.42 13.32
C ALA A 317 -17.55 -5.44 14.25
N SER A 318 -18.84 -5.25 14.48
CA SER A 318 -19.70 -6.23 15.14
C SER A 318 -19.96 -7.44 14.22
N ARG A 319 -20.46 -8.56 14.77
CA ARG A 319 -20.81 -9.73 13.94
C ARG A 319 -21.85 -9.39 12.87
N GLY A 320 -22.83 -8.56 13.20
CA GLY A 320 -23.86 -8.12 12.25
C GLY A 320 -23.28 -7.28 11.11
N GLU A 321 -22.31 -6.41 11.39
CA GLU A 321 -21.64 -5.60 10.38
C GLU A 321 -20.73 -6.42 9.46
N ILE A 322 -20.02 -7.42 10.00
CA ILE A 322 -19.23 -8.36 9.19
C ILE A 322 -20.14 -9.17 8.26
N ALA A 323 -21.28 -9.62 8.77
CA ALA A 323 -22.28 -10.34 7.96
C ALA A 323 -22.87 -9.43 6.88
N ALA A 324 -23.23 -8.19 7.22
CA ALA A 324 -23.74 -7.20 6.27
C ALA A 324 -22.71 -6.81 5.20
N ALA A 325 -21.42 -6.84 5.53
CA ALA A 325 -20.31 -6.66 4.59
C ALA A 325 -20.02 -7.90 3.73
N GLY A 326 -20.75 -9.01 3.92
CA GLY A 326 -20.59 -10.23 3.13
C GLY A 326 -19.35 -11.07 3.46
N LEU A 327 -18.60 -10.74 4.52
CA LEU A 327 -17.32 -11.39 4.83
C LEU A 327 -17.45 -12.82 5.38
N PHE A 328 -18.66 -13.28 5.72
CA PHE A 328 -18.93 -14.69 6.07
C PHE A 328 -19.33 -15.54 4.85
N GLY A 329 -19.03 -15.08 3.64
CA GLY A 329 -19.21 -15.85 2.40
C GLY A 329 -18.32 -17.10 2.34
N CYS A 330 -18.52 -17.89 1.29
CA CYS A 330 -17.78 -19.12 1.00
C CYS A 330 -16.80 -18.99 -0.18
N GLU A 331 -16.79 -17.83 -0.85
CA GLU A 331 -15.93 -17.57 -2.00
C GLU A 331 -15.09 -16.31 -1.77
N GLY A 332 -13.88 -16.31 -2.33
CA GLY A 332 -12.96 -15.17 -2.27
C GLY A 332 -11.66 -15.42 -1.52
N ILE A 333 -10.97 -14.32 -1.20
CA ILE A 333 -9.67 -14.33 -0.51
C ILE A 333 -9.90 -14.42 1.00
N ILE A 334 -9.32 -15.44 1.63
CA ILE A 334 -9.32 -15.60 3.08
C ILE A 334 -8.45 -14.50 3.71
N LEU A 335 -9.09 -13.62 4.48
CA LEU A 335 -8.44 -12.55 5.25
C LEU A 335 -8.01 -13.01 6.65
N GLY A 336 -8.68 -14.03 7.18
CA GLY A 336 -8.47 -14.52 8.55
C GLY A 336 -9.68 -15.30 9.06
N ARG A 337 -9.83 -15.38 10.38
CA ARG A 337 -10.96 -16.08 11.02
C ARG A 337 -11.55 -15.29 12.19
N ARG A 338 -12.86 -15.41 12.39
CA ARG A 338 -13.54 -14.96 13.61
C ARG A 338 -14.26 -16.15 14.26
N GLY A 339 -13.69 -16.65 15.35
CA GLY A 339 -14.15 -17.90 15.98
C GLY A 339 -13.88 -19.10 15.07
N ARG A 340 -14.96 -19.79 14.65
CA ARG A 340 -14.93 -20.95 13.75
C ARG A 340 -15.21 -20.62 12.27
N ARG A 341 -15.48 -19.35 11.93
CA ARG A 341 -15.78 -18.93 10.55
C ARG A 341 -14.61 -18.16 9.94
N TYR A 342 -14.31 -18.46 8.69
CA TYR A 342 -13.38 -17.67 7.88
C TYR A 342 -14.01 -16.33 7.51
N LEU A 343 -13.15 -15.33 7.35
CA LEU A 343 -13.49 -14.03 6.79
C LEU A 343 -12.98 -14.02 5.35
N MET A 344 -13.89 -13.96 4.39
CA MET A 344 -13.59 -14.09 2.96
C MET A 344 -13.99 -12.82 2.22
N LEU A 345 -13.05 -12.29 1.44
CA LEU A 345 -13.24 -11.12 0.59
C LEU A 345 -13.60 -11.59 -0.82
N ALA A 346 -14.88 -11.47 -1.18
CA ALA A 346 -15.37 -11.81 -2.50
C ALA A 346 -15.17 -10.67 -3.51
N GLY A 347 -15.20 -11.01 -4.79
CA GLY A 347 -15.15 -10.03 -5.89
C GLY A 347 -13.73 -9.64 -6.33
N GLN A 348 -13.66 -8.65 -7.22
CA GLN A 348 -12.42 -8.16 -7.83
C GLN A 348 -11.72 -7.12 -6.94
N GLN A 349 -11.35 -7.53 -5.72
CA GLN A 349 -10.68 -6.67 -4.75
C GLN A 349 -9.27 -7.17 -4.44
N GLY A 350 -8.36 -6.24 -4.18
CA GLY A 350 -6.98 -6.54 -3.80
C GLY A 350 -6.81 -6.57 -2.28
N VAL A 351 -5.94 -7.46 -1.80
CA VAL A 351 -5.55 -7.54 -0.39
C VAL A 351 -4.06 -7.21 -0.27
N SER A 352 -3.74 -6.24 0.58
CA SER A 352 -2.37 -5.88 0.93
C SER A 352 -2.08 -6.41 2.32
N LEU A 353 -1.14 -7.35 2.43
CA LEU A 353 -0.74 -7.92 3.71
C LEU A 353 0.57 -7.28 4.19
N ALA A 354 0.50 -6.56 5.30
CA ALA A 354 1.67 -6.03 5.98
C ALA A 354 1.95 -6.88 7.23
N ALA A 355 3.09 -7.58 7.22
CA ALA A 355 3.53 -8.39 8.35
C ALA A 355 5.07 -8.41 8.42
N PRO A 356 5.69 -8.37 9.62
CA PRO A 356 7.13 -8.48 9.74
C PRO A 356 7.62 -9.88 9.30
N PRO A 357 8.92 -10.04 8.99
CA PRO A 357 9.50 -11.35 8.71
C PRO A 357 9.19 -12.36 9.82
N ARG A 358 8.92 -13.61 9.46
CA ARG A 358 8.57 -14.72 10.38
C ARG A 358 7.23 -14.57 11.12
N ALA A 359 6.38 -13.62 10.75
CA ALA A 359 5.02 -13.50 11.31
C ALA A 359 4.01 -14.53 10.77
N GLY A 360 4.44 -15.45 9.92
CA GLY A 360 3.58 -16.48 9.33
C GLY A 360 2.73 -16.01 8.15
N LYS A 361 3.19 -15.02 7.36
CA LYS A 361 2.44 -14.56 6.17
C LYS A 361 2.24 -15.66 5.11
N GLY A 362 3.28 -16.48 4.88
CA GLY A 362 3.22 -17.58 3.91
C GLY A 362 2.25 -18.67 4.38
N THR A 363 2.47 -19.19 5.59
CA THR A 363 1.67 -20.27 6.17
C THR A 363 0.25 -19.85 6.58
N GLY A 364 0.06 -18.60 7.00
CA GLY A 364 -1.21 -18.10 7.54
C GLY A 364 -2.10 -17.42 6.50
N VAL A 365 -1.56 -16.98 5.36
CA VAL A 365 -2.33 -16.26 4.33
C VAL A 365 -2.08 -16.81 2.93
N ALA A 366 -0.83 -16.91 2.47
CA ALA A 366 -0.52 -17.32 1.10
C ALA A 366 -0.97 -18.77 0.80
N VAL A 367 -0.52 -19.74 1.60
CA VAL A 367 -0.85 -21.16 1.44
C VAL A 367 -2.37 -21.41 1.56
N PRO A 368 -3.09 -20.94 2.60
CA PRO A 368 -4.53 -21.14 2.69
C PRO A 368 -5.29 -20.57 1.49
N ASN A 369 -4.89 -19.40 0.99
CA ASN A 369 -5.52 -18.81 -0.20
C ASN A 369 -5.20 -19.60 -1.47
N ALA A 370 -3.95 -20.03 -1.65
CA ALA A 370 -3.57 -20.88 -2.76
C ALA A 370 -4.27 -22.25 -2.73
N LEU A 371 -4.62 -22.79 -1.56
CA LEU A 371 -5.40 -24.03 -1.48
C LEU A 371 -6.91 -23.78 -1.69
N ASN A 372 -7.44 -22.68 -1.19
CA ASN A 372 -8.88 -22.39 -1.23
C ASN A 372 -9.35 -21.82 -2.56
N TRP A 373 -8.50 -21.11 -3.31
CA TRP A 373 -8.92 -20.39 -4.51
C TRP A 373 -9.30 -21.35 -5.65
N PRO A 374 -10.56 -21.38 -6.11
CA PRO A 374 -11.03 -22.37 -7.09
C PRO A 374 -10.63 -22.02 -8.52
N GLY A 375 -10.36 -20.74 -8.79
CA GLY A 375 -9.96 -20.25 -10.11
C GLY A 375 -8.45 -20.39 -10.34
N SER A 376 -7.99 -19.72 -11.39
CA SER A 376 -6.58 -19.67 -11.76
C SER A 376 -5.75 -18.89 -10.76
N LEU A 377 -4.47 -19.28 -10.63
CA LEU A 377 -3.51 -18.69 -9.71
C LEU A 377 -2.25 -18.33 -10.48
N VAL A 378 -1.74 -17.11 -10.28
CA VAL A 378 -0.37 -16.77 -10.65
C VAL A 378 0.33 -16.37 -9.36
N CYS A 379 1.27 -17.19 -8.91
CA CYS A 379 1.95 -17.05 -7.63
C CYS A 379 3.41 -16.67 -7.85
N MET A 380 3.85 -15.50 -7.40
CA MET A 380 5.27 -15.23 -7.22
C MET A 380 5.74 -16.01 -5.99
N ASP A 381 6.69 -16.93 -6.14
CA ASP A 381 7.09 -17.87 -5.11
C ASP A 381 8.61 -17.84 -4.93
N MET A 382 9.08 -16.95 -4.07
CA MET A 382 10.53 -16.73 -3.91
C MET A 382 11.29 -17.94 -3.32
N LYS A 383 10.59 -18.87 -2.69
CA LYS A 383 11.22 -20.02 -2.01
C LYS A 383 10.77 -21.38 -2.54
N ARG A 384 9.93 -21.38 -3.58
CA ARG A 384 9.22 -22.58 -4.07
C ARG A 384 8.36 -23.25 -2.98
N GLU A 385 8.09 -22.58 -1.86
CA GLU A 385 7.33 -23.14 -0.74
C GLU A 385 5.86 -23.31 -1.13
N ASN A 386 5.30 -22.33 -1.83
CA ASN A 386 3.91 -22.38 -2.27
C ASN A 386 3.72 -23.48 -3.33
N TRP A 387 4.65 -23.63 -4.27
CA TRP A 387 4.67 -24.73 -5.25
C TRP A 387 4.66 -26.09 -4.55
N MET A 388 5.64 -26.33 -3.67
CA MET A 388 5.82 -27.62 -2.99
C MET A 388 4.62 -28.01 -2.14
N ILE A 389 3.97 -27.04 -1.49
CA ILE A 389 2.85 -27.31 -0.57
C ILE A 389 1.52 -27.43 -1.34
N THR A 390 1.29 -26.60 -2.36
CA THR A 390 -0.08 -26.38 -2.89
C THR A 390 -0.31 -26.92 -4.29
N ALA A 391 0.72 -27.06 -5.13
CA ALA A 391 0.54 -27.45 -6.53
C ALA A 391 -0.10 -28.84 -6.68
N GLY A 392 0.36 -29.82 -5.90
CA GLY A 392 -0.20 -31.18 -5.93
C GLY A 392 -1.67 -31.25 -5.51
N PHE A 393 -2.09 -30.43 -4.54
CA PHE A 393 -3.50 -30.33 -4.16
C PHE A 393 -4.34 -29.71 -5.27
N ARG A 394 -3.87 -28.58 -5.83
CA ARG A 394 -4.57 -27.89 -6.92
C ARG A 394 -4.70 -28.75 -8.18
N ALA A 395 -3.66 -29.54 -8.49
CA ALA A 395 -3.69 -30.52 -9.57
C ALA A 395 -4.76 -31.60 -9.36
N ARG A 396 -4.85 -32.18 -8.15
CA ARG A 396 -5.92 -33.13 -7.81
C ARG A 396 -7.32 -32.50 -7.83
N SER A 397 -7.41 -31.20 -7.60
CA SER A 397 -8.64 -30.41 -7.73
C SER A 397 -8.96 -30.02 -9.18
N GLY A 398 -8.27 -30.59 -10.18
CA GLY A 398 -8.58 -30.43 -11.60
C GLY A 398 -7.93 -29.22 -12.28
N GLN A 399 -6.96 -28.56 -11.64
CA GLN A 399 -6.24 -27.44 -12.26
C GLN A 399 -4.93 -27.87 -12.90
N ALA A 400 -4.62 -27.34 -14.09
CA ALA A 400 -3.27 -27.50 -14.63
C ALA A 400 -2.29 -26.65 -13.81
N CYS A 401 -1.16 -27.23 -13.39
CA CYS A 401 -0.20 -26.57 -12.48
C CYS A 401 1.20 -26.57 -13.11
N TYR A 402 1.80 -25.40 -13.25
CA TYR A 402 3.10 -25.18 -13.89
C TYR A 402 4.03 -24.41 -12.95
N LEU A 403 5.31 -24.81 -12.90
CA LEU A 403 6.38 -24.07 -12.24
C LEU A 403 7.23 -23.41 -13.31
N PHE A 404 7.16 -22.09 -13.45
CA PHE A 404 8.09 -21.30 -14.25
C PHE A 404 9.17 -20.75 -13.33
N ASP A 405 10.32 -21.41 -13.32
CA ASP A 405 11.53 -20.93 -12.65
C ASP A 405 12.65 -20.70 -13.69
N PRO A 406 12.92 -19.45 -14.06
CA PRO A 406 13.83 -19.11 -15.15
C PRO A 406 15.31 -19.39 -14.86
N PHE A 407 15.68 -19.72 -13.62
CA PHE A 407 17.05 -20.11 -13.24
C PHE A 407 17.07 -21.44 -12.47
N ALA A 408 16.15 -22.36 -12.79
CA ALA A 408 16.17 -23.70 -12.23
C ALA A 408 17.44 -24.47 -12.63
N GLU A 409 18.38 -24.62 -11.67
CA GLU A 409 19.64 -25.37 -11.88
C GLU A 409 19.42 -26.85 -12.22
N ASP A 410 18.31 -27.43 -11.74
CA ASP A 410 17.92 -28.80 -12.04
C ASP A 410 17.20 -28.95 -13.39
N GLY A 411 17.05 -27.85 -14.14
CA GLY A 411 16.37 -27.80 -15.45
C GLY A 411 14.86 -28.02 -15.38
N ARG A 412 14.28 -28.20 -14.19
CA ARG A 412 12.85 -28.49 -14.01
C ARG A 412 12.06 -27.20 -13.96
N THR A 413 11.72 -26.70 -15.14
CA THR A 413 10.94 -25.49 -15.34
C THR A 413 10.02 -25.64 -16.53
N ALA A 414 8.78 -25.17 -16.41
CA ALA A 414 7.89 -24.95 -17.53
C ALA A 414 8.42 -23.77 -18.34
N ARG A 415 8.23 -23.79 -19.64
CA ARG A 415 8.74 -22.76 -20.54
C ARG A 415 7.68 -21.70 -20.80
N TRP A 416 8.12 -20.44 -20.92
CA TRP A 416 7.28 -19.32 -21.31
C TRP A 416 8.01 -18.43 -22.31
N ASN A 417 7.52 -18.40 -23.55
CA ASN A 417 8.06 -17.54 -24.59
C ASN A 417 7.22 -16.26 -24.73
N PRO A 418 7.79 -15.07 -24.44
CA PRO A 418 7.08 -13.80 -24.57
C PRO A 418 6.54 -13.53 -25.99
N PHE A 419 7.19 -14.09 -27.01
CA PHE A 419 6.81 -13.91 -28.42
C PHE A 419 5.63 -14.79 -28.85
N SER A 420 5.24 -15.79 -28.05
CA SER A 420 4.03 -16.60 -28.32
C SER A 420 2.73 -15.78 -28.33
N TYR A 421 2.76 -14.58 -27.74
CA TYR A 421 1.61 -13.69 -27.61
C TYR A 421 1.61 -12.52 -28.60
N VAL A 422 2.66 -12.40 -29.43
CA VAL A 422 2.76 -11.40 -30.48
C VAL A 422 1.85 -11.81 -31.63
N SER A 423 0.99 -10.90 -32.06
CA SER A 423 0.06 -11.14 -33.17
C SER A 423 0.80 -11.42 -34.48
N ARG A 424 0.28 -12.36 -35.29
CA ARG A 424 0.75 -12.61 -36.67
C ARG A 424 0.30 -11.54 -37.66
N ASP A 425 -0.72 -10.77 -37.31
CA ASP A 425 -1.13 -9.59 -38.07
C ASP A 425 -0.04 -8.50 -37.99
N PRO A 426 0.47 -7.99 -39.12
CA PRO A 426 1.64 -7.10 -39.14
C PRO A 426 1.52 -5.86 -38.24
N THR A 427 0.37 -5.19 -38.28
CA THR A 427 0.14 -3.95 -37.51
C THR A 427 0.06 -4.21 -36.01
N ARG A 428 -0.69 -5.24 -35.60
CA ARG A 428 -0.78 -5.61 -34.17
C ARG A 428 0.52 -6.21 -33.65
N GLY A 429 1.19 -7.04 -34.44
CA GLY A 429 2.48 -7.65 -34.10
C GLY A 429 3.55 -6.60 -33.88
N LEU A 430 3.61 -5.57 -34.73
CA LEU A 430 4.49 -4.42 -34.56
C LEU A 430 4.28 -3.73 -33.20
N ASN A 431 3.02 -3.43 -32.85
CA ASN A 431 2.68 -2.79 -31.57
C ASN A 431 3.03 -3.69 -30.36
N ASP A 432 2.84 -5.00 -30.48
CA ASP A 432 3.21 -5.96 -29.43
C ASP A 432 4.74 -6.01 -29.24
N LEU A 433 5.51 -6.05 -30.32
CA LEU A 433 6.98 -6.04 -30.28
C LEU A 433 7.55 -4.72 -29.72
N GLN A 434 6.97 -3.58 -30.10
CA GLN A 434 7.34 -2.27 -29.55
C GLN A 434 7.15 -2.21 -28.03
N ARG A 435 6.02 -2.72 -27.52
CA ARG A 435 5.78 -2.80 -26.07
C ARG A 435 6.80 -3.66 -25.35
N ILE A 436 7.18 -4.80 -25.93
CA ILE A 436 8.23 -5.66 -25.37
C ILE A 436 9.58 -4.91 -25.37
N ALA A 437 9.92 -4.22 -26.45
CA ALA A 437 11.13 -3.40 -26.54
C ALA A 437 11.15 -2.29 -25.47
N GLU A 438 10.05 -1.59 -25.26
CA GLU A 438 9.92 -0.55 -24.21
C GLU A 438 10.10 -1.10 -22.79
N MET A 439 9.61 -2.31 -22.52
CA MET A 439 9.80 -2.97 -21.22
C MET A 439 11.25 -3.40 -20.99
N LEU A 440 11.95 -3.85 -22.03
CA LEU A 440 13.35 -4.30 -21.94
C LEU A 440 14.34 -3.13 -21.93
N TYR A 441 14.02 -2.03 -22.63
CA TYR A 441 14.87 -0.85 -22.79
C TYR A 441 14.17 0.42 -22.30
N PRO A 442 13.90 0.54 -20.99
CA PRO A 442 13.28 1.73 -20.42
C PRO A 442 14.23 2.93 -20.47
N ASP A 443 13.67 4.13 -20.63
CA ASP A 443 14.43 5.38 -20.63
C ASP A 443 14.87 5.74 -19.20
N PRO A 444 16.19 5.77 -18.91
CA PRO A 444 16.66 6.15 -17.59
C PRO A 444 16.39 7.64 -17.33
N PRO A 445 15.95 8.04 -16.12
CA PRO A 445 15.78 9.44 -15.80
C PRO A 445 17.11 10.19 -15.88
N GLY A 446 17.12 11.32 -16.60
CA GLY A 446 18.31 12.18 -16.74
C GLY A 446 19.37 11.69 -17.73
N VAL A 447 19.08 10.64 -18.52
CA VAL A 447 19.94 10.17 -19.62
C VAL A 447 19.25 10.44 -20.96
N ASP A 448 20.02 10.81 -21.97
CA ASP A 448 19.52 10.99 -23.33
C ASP A 448 18.81 9.72 -23.82
N PRO A 449 17.51 9.78 -24.19
CA PRO A 449 16.77 8.64 -24.73
C PRO A 449 17.37 8.04 -25.99
N PHE A 450 18.24 8.76 -26.72
CA PHE A 450 18.85 8.29 -27.97
C PHE A 450 19.38 6.85 -27.88
N TRP A 451 20.10 6.49 -26.81
CA TRP A 451 20.71 5.17 -26.66
C TRP A 451 19.66 4.07 -26.48
N SER A 452 18.69 4.28 -25.59
CA SER A 452 17.60 3.36 -25.34
C SER A 452 16.67 3.25 -26.55
N ALA A 453 16.36 4.37 -27.21
CA ALA A 453 15.52 4.42 -28.40
C ALA A 453 16.18 3.69 -29.59
N SER A 454 17.48 3.89 -29.79
CA SER A 454 18.23 3.18 -30.85
C SER A 454 18.32 1.67 -30.56
N ALA A 455 18.52 1.28 -29.30
CA ALA A 455 18.47 -0.13 -28.90
C ALA A 455 17.07 -0.75 -29.10
N ARG A 456 16.00 0.02 -28.88
CA ARG A 456 14.61 -0.37 -29.18
C ARG A 456 14.38 -0.55 -30.68
N SER A 457 14.85 0.37 -31.53
CA SER A 457 14.79 0.22 -32.99
C SER A 457 15.54 -1.04 -33.43
N LEU A 458 16.74 -1.28 -32.88
CA LEU A 458 17.51 -2.49 -33.22
C LEU A 458 16.77 -3.78 -32.82
N PHE A 459 16.27 -3.84 -31.58
CA PHE A 459 15.47 -4.97 -31.10
C PHE A 459 14.24 -5.20 -31.99
N LEU A 460 13.53 -4.13 -32.34
CA LEU A 460 12.34 -4.19 -33.17
C LEU A 460 12.65 -4.73 -34.57
N GLY A 461 13.69 -4.21 -35.22
CA GLY A 461 14.13 -4.64 -36.55
C GLY A 461 14.51 -6.13 -36.56
N ILE A 462 15.29 -6.58 -35.57
CA ILE A 462 15.69 -7.99 -35.46
C ILE A 462 14.48 -8.87 -35.14
N ALA A 463 13.61 -8.46 -34.22
CA ALA A 463 12.43 -9.24 -33.88
C ALA A 463 11.48 -9.40 -35.09
N LEU A 464 11.24 -8.33 -35.85
CA LEU A 464 10.48 -8.39 -37.10
C LEU A 464 11.13 -9.34 -38.11
N TYR A 465 12.46 -9.26 -38.27
CA TYR A 465 13.22 -10.19 -39.11
C TYR A 465 12.95 -11.66 -38.74
N LEU A 466 12.93 -12.00 -37.44
CA LEU A 466 12.62 -13.36 -36.98
C LEU A 466 11.18 -13.77 -37.29
N PHE A 467 10.22 -12.87 -37.14
CA PHE A 467 8.81 -13.16 -37.47
C PHE A 467 8.58 -13.31 -38.99
N GLU A 468 9.40 -12.65 -39.81
CA GLU A 468 9.37 -12.72 -41.27
C GLU A 468 10.29 -13.82 -41.86
N THR A 469 11.00 -14.54 -41.00
CA THR A 469 11.93 -15.63 -41.35
C THR A 469 11.55 -16.92 -40.60
N PRO A 470 10.57 -17.70 -41.11
CA PRO A 470 10.03 -18.88 -40.41
C PRO A 470 11.03 -20.00 -40.11
N SER A 471 12.19 -20.00 -40.76
CA SER A 471 13.28 -20.96 -40.49
C SER A 471 14.04 -20.68 -39.20
N LEU A 472 13.87 -19.48 -38.60
CA LEU A 472 14.50 -19.09 -37.36
C LEU A 472 13.49 -19.11 -36.21
N PRO A 473 13.92 -19.48 -34.99
CA PRO A 473 13.03 -19.48 -33.83
C PRO A 473 12.71 -18.04 -33.39
N SER A 474 11.42 -17.70 -33.29
CA SER A 474 10.97 -16.40 -32.75
C SER A 474 11.10 -16.39 -31.22
N THR A 475 12.31 -16.12 -30.71
CA THR A 475 12.61 -16.06 -29.27
C THR A 475 13.49 -14.84 -28.94
N ILE A 476 13.48 -14.39 -27.68
CA ILE A 476 14.37 -13.29 -27.26
C ILE A 476 15.85 -13.70 -27.34
N GLY A 477 16.19 -14.95 -27.03
CA GLY A 477 17.56 -15.43 -27.19
C GLY A 477 18.03 -15.43 -28.64
N GLU A 478 17.13 -15.71 -29.59
CA GLU A 478 17.48 -15.57 -31.01
C GLU A 478 17.68 -14.10 -31.41
N VAL A 479 16.87 -13.17 -30.88
CA VAL A 479 17.09 -11.73 -31.08
C VAL A 479 18.49 -11.32 -30.61
N LEU A 480 18.93 -11.83 -29.45
CA LEU A 480 20.28 -11.60 -28.94
C LEU A 480 21.35 -12.17 -29.89
N ARG A 481 21.21 -13.43 -30.31
CA ARG A 481 22.17 -14.08 -31.23
C ARG A 481 22.32 -13.29 -32.54
N GLN A 482 21.23 -12.86 -33.14
CA GLN A 482 21.24 -12.05 -34.37
C GLN A 482 21.83 -10.64 -34.14
N GLY A 483 21.59 -10.03 -32.98
CA GLY A 483 22.20 -8.73 -32.66
C GLY A 483 23.71 -8.81 -32.35
N MET A 484 24.18 -9.98 -31.92
CA MET A 484 25.60 -10.27 -31.70
C MET A 484 26.32 -10.73 -32.98
N ALA A 485 25.60 -11.31 -33.94
CA ALA A 485 26.15 -11.77 -35.21
C ALA A 485 26.95 -10.67 -35.91
N SER A 486 28.19 -10.99 -36.25
CA SER A 486 29.08 -10.14 -37.05
C SER A 486 29.95 -11.07 -37.88
N ASP A 487 30.07 -10.79 -39.17
CA ASP A 487 31.04 -11.45 -40.05
C ASP A 487 32.34 -10.62 -40.13
N ASP A 488 33.29 -11.08 -40.95
CA ASP A 488 34.57 -10.43 -41.19
C ASP A 488 34.41 -8.99 -41.76
N GLU A 489 33.27 -8.69 -42.37
CA GLU A 489 32.93 -7.37 -42.92
C GLU A 489 32.29 -6.43 -41.90
N GLY A 490 31.95 -6.94 -40.71
CA GLY A 490 31.38 -6.19 -39.59
C GLY A 490 29.85 -6.13 -39.59
N PHE A 491 29.30 -5.85 -38.40
CA PHE A 491 27.86 -5.86 -38.12
C PHE A 491 26.99 -5.10 -39.13
N GLY A 492 27.41 -3.89 -39.54
CA GLY A 492 26.62 -3.09 -40.47
C GLY A 492 26.50 -3.75 -41.84
N GLN A 493 27.61 -4.26 -42.39
CA GLN A 493 27.63 -4.90 -43.70
C GLN A 493 26.94 -6.26 -43.69
N HIS A 494 27.07 -7.02 -42.60
CA HIS A 494 26.30 -8.24 -42.39
C HIS A 494 24.80 -8.01 -42.61
N TRP A 495 24.22 -7.01 -41.93
CA TRP A 495 22.80 -6.70 -42.06
C TRP A 495 22.42 -6.09 -43.41
N LYS A 496 23.25 -5.21 -44.01
CA LYS A 496 22.98 -4.67 -45.35
C LYS A 496 22.91 -5.78 -46.40
N ARG A 497 23.88 -6.71 -46.41
CA ARG A 497 23.90 -7.86 -47.31
C ARG A 497 22.67 -8.75 -47.11
N LEU A 498 22.27 -8.99 -45.87
CA LEU A 498 21.08 -9.77 -45.54
C LEU A 498 19.80 -9.10 -46.07
N ILE A 499 19.65 -7.80 -45.86
CA ILE A 499 18.49 -7.02 -46.33
C ILE A 499 18.42 -7.01 -47.86
N GLU A 500 19.54 -6.76 -48.54
CA GLU A 500 19.64 -6.78 -50.01
C GLU A 500 19.30 -8.16 -50.59
N GLY A 501 19.84 -9.23 -49.98
CA GLY A 501 19.54 -10.61 -50.38
C GLY A 501 18.07 -10.97 -50.18
N ARG A 502 17.43 -10.48 -49.10
CA ARG A 502 16.00 -10.68 -48.85
C ARG A 502 15.12 -9.89 -49.82
N ASN A 503 15.47 -8.63 -50.09
CA ASN A 503 14.70 -7.75 -50.98
C ASN A 503 14.77 -8.16 -52.44
N SER A 504 15.87 -8.78 -52.88
CA SER A 504 16.01 -9.37 -54.21
C SER A 504 15.37 -10.77 -54.33
N GLY A 505 15.00 -11.38 -53.20
CA GLY A 505 14.36 -12.69 -53.14
C GLY A 505 12.84 -12.67 -53.24
N THR A 506 12.22 -13.84 -53.05
CA THR A 506 10.76 -14.05 -53.15
C THR A 506 9.98 -13.62 -51.89
N ARG A 507 10.67 -13.26 -50.81
CA ARG A 507 10.09 -12.85 -49.52
C ARG A 507 10.85 -11.63 -48.98
N PRO A 508 10.57 -10.42 -49.49
CA PRO A 508 11.19 -9.20 -49.01
C PRO A 508 10.83 -8.92 -47.55
N LEU A 509 11.69 -8.18 -46.85
CA LEU A 509 11.40 -7.74 -45.49
C LEU A 509 10.40 -6.57 -45.52
N SER A 510 9.60 -6.42 -44.47
CA SER A 510 8.70 -5.28 -44.36
C SER A 510 9.47 -3.96 -44.29
N SER A 511 8.86 -2.89 -44.81
CA SER A 511 9.46 -1.55 -44.79
C SER A 511 9.82 -1.09 -43.38
N GLN A 512 9.02 -1.48 -42.38
CA GLN A 512 9.27 -1.18 -40.99
C GLN A 512 10.47 -1.97 -40.43
N CYS A 513 10.60 -3.27 -40.76
CA CYS A 513 11.75 -4.08 -40.39
C CYS A 513 13.05 -3.46 -40.94
N VAL A 514 13.04 -3.13 -42.24
CA VAL A 514 14.17 -2.52 -42.93
C VAL A 514 14.54 -1.19 -42.28
N ARG A 515 13.56 -0.29 -42.11
CA ARG A 515 13.79 1.03 -41.49
C ARG A 515 14.38 0.92 -40.08
N SER A 516 13.81 0.07 -39.23
CA SER A 516 14.28 -0.12 -37.86
C SER A 516 15.71 -0.68 -37.78
N LEU A 517 16.15 -1.49 -38.75
CA LEU A 517 17.54 -1.92 -38.85
C LEU A 517 18.45 -0.77 -39.35
N TYR A 518 18.03 -0.04 -40.39
CA TYR A 518 18.76 1.12 -40.95
C TYR A 518 18.98 2.26 -39.96
N ASP A 519 18.08 2.45 -38.99
CA ASP A 519 18.27 3.40 -37.88
C ASP A 519 19.60 3.20 -37.13
N VAL A 520 20.20 2.00 -37.19
CA VAL A 520 21.46 1.67 -36.50
C VAL A 520 22.60 1.35 -37.47
N ILE A 521 22.35 0.61 -38.56
CA ILE A 521 23.43 0.12 -39.44
C ILE A 521 24.00 1.20 -40.38
N ASP A 522 23.31 2.33 -40.57
CA ASP A 522 23.83 3.48 -41.31
C ASP A 522 24.57 4.50 -40.45
N LEU A 523 24.55 4.34 -39.12
CA LEU A 523 25.31 5.20 -38.22
C LEU A 523 26.82 4.91 -38.33
N ALA A 524 27.63 5.89 -37.92
CA ALA A 524 29.07 5.72 -37.82
C ALA A 524 29.44 4.47 -36.98
N PRO A 525 30.45 3.68 -37.36
CA PRO A 525 30.75 2.38 -36.72
C PRO A 525 30.91 2.44 -35.19
N VAL A 526 31.49 3.53 -34.67
CA VAL A 526 31.66 3.74 -33.22
C VAL A 526 30.30 3.92 -32.52
N THR A 527 29.39 4.69 -33.11
CA THR A 527 28.04 4.93 -32.58
C THR A 527 27.21 3.65 -32.64
N ALA A 528 27.25 2.93 -33.78
CA ALA A 528 26.57 1.65 -33.93
C ALA A 528 27.08 0.61 -32.89
N SER A 529 28.39 0.55 -32.65
CA SER A 529 28.98 -0.31 -31.62
C SER A 529 28.48 0.02 -30.20
N SER A 530 28.36 1.31 -29.86
CA SER A 530 27.81 1.75 -28.57
C SER A 530 26.31 1.42 -28.41
N ILE A 531 25.54 1.53 -29.48
CA ILE A 531 24.13 1.11 -29.50
C ILE A 531 24.03 -0.40 -29.32
N ARG A 532 24.88 -1.20 -29.99
CA ARG A 532 24.93 -2.66 -29.81
C ARG A 532 25.26 -3.05 -28.38
N LYS A 533 26.20 -2.37 -27.71
CA LYS A 533 26.49 -2.61 -26.29
C LYS A 533 25.27 -2.31 -25.40
N THR A 534 24.54 -1.25 -25.71
CA THR A 534 23.29 -0.91 -25.00
C THR A 534 22.23 -1.99 -25.24
N PHE A 535 22.08 -2.44 -26.49
CA PHE A 535 21.20 -3.54 -26.89
C PHE A 535 21.53 -4.84 -26.15
N THR A 536 22.78 -5.29 -26.14
CA THR A 536 23.18 -6.54 -25.48
C THR A 536 23.05 -6.44 -23.96
N SER A 537 23.42 -5.31 -23.35
CA SER A 537 23.42 -5.15 -21.88
C SER A 537 22.09 -5.46 -21.18
N ARG A 538 20.96 -5.31 -21.89
CA ARG A 538 19.62 -5.65 -21.38
C ARG A 538 19.22 -7.09 -21.65
N LEU A 539 19.80 -7.72 -22.66
CA LEU A 539 19.54 -9.09 -23.07
C LEU A 539 20.61 -10.08 -22.57
N ASP A 540 21.70 -9.62 -21.94
CA ASP A 540 22.79 -10.46 -21.44
C ASP A 540 22.31 -11.63 -20.55
N LEU A 541 21.14 -11.50 -19.92
CA LEU A 541 20.52 -12.60 -19.17
C LEU A 541 20.29 -13.85 -20.05
N TRP A 542 19.95 -13.67 -21.33
CA TRP A 542 19.72 -14.75 -22.31
C TRP A 542 21.01 -15.37 -22.85
N LEU A 543 22.20 -14.86 -22.46
CA LEU A 543 23.44 -15.62 -22.64
C LEU A 543 23.49 -16.86 -21.73
N ASN A 544 22.70 -16.87 -20.65
CA ASN A 544 22.56 -18.05 -19.81
C ASN A 544 21.66 -19.08 -20.51
N PRO A 545 22.17 -20.29 -20.85
CA PRO A 545 21.40 -21.31 -21.55
C PRO A 545 20.17 -21.79 -20.76
N ILE A 546 20.19 -21.69 -19.43
CA ILE A 546 19.05 -22.05 -18.57
C ILE A 546 17.87 -21.11 -18.82
N LEU A 547 18.13 -19.79 -18.85
CA LEU A 547 17.08 -18.80 -19.11
C LEU A 547 16.63 -18.85 -20.58
N ASP A 548 17.57 -19.02 -21.51
CA ASP A 548 17.25 -19.13 -22.93
C ASP A 548 16.30 -20.31 -23.18
N HIS A 549 16.61 -21.48 -22.61
CA HIS A 549 15.74 -22.64 -22.65
C HIS A 549 14.37 -22.36 -21.98
N ALA A 550 14.36 -21.78 -20.79
CA ALA A 550 13.12 -21.46 -20.05
C ALA A 550 12.20 -20.47 -20.80
N THR A 551 12.73 -19.74 -21.77
CA THR A 551 11.97 -18.75 -22.57
C THR A 551 11.88 -19.06 -24.06
N SER A 552 12.28 -20.28 -24.45
CA SER A 552 12.32 -20.72 -25.85
C SER A 552 10.94 -21.09 -26.42
N GLU A 553 10.05 -21.61 -25.59
CA GLU A 553 8.71 -22.08 -25.97
C GLU A 553 7.69 -21.78 -24.85
N SER A 554 6.40 -22.04 -25.07
CA SER A 554 5.34 -21.85 -24.06
C SER A 554 4.65 -23.18 -23.76
N ASP A 555 4.83 -23.68 -22.53
CA ASP A 555 4.14 -24.90 -22.04
C ASP A 555 2.75 -24.59 -21.44
N PHE A 556 2.47 -23.31 -21.22
CA PHE A 556 1.17 -22.79 -20.78
C PHE A 556 0.86 -21.48 -21.53
N ASP A 557 -0.44 -21.18 -21.65
CA ASP A 557 -0.92 -19.98 -22.32
C ASP A 557 -1.60 -19.03 -21.33
N LEU A 558 -1.01 -17.85 -21.14
CA LEU A 558 -1.53 -16.81 -20.26
C LEU A 558 -2.93 -16.32 -20.68
N ARG A 559 -3.33 -16.46 -21.95
CA ARG A 559 -4.69 -16.10 -22.42
C ARG A 559 -5.77 -17.01 -21.83
N GLU A 560 -5.39 -18.20 -21.38
CA GLU A 560 -6.33 -19.20 -20.87
C GLU A 560 -6.63 -19.04 -19.37
N LEU A 561 -5.91 -18.15 -18.67
CA LEU A 561 -6.06 -17.92 -17.22
C LEU A 561 -7.51 -17.66 -16.79
N ARG A 562 -8.35 -17.10 -17.67
CA ARG A 562 -9.75 -16.79 -17.40
C ARG A 562 -10.75 -17.77 -18.02
N SER A 563 -10.32 -18.63 -18.94
CA SER A 563 -11.19 -19.59 -19.62
C SER A 563 -11.17 -20.98 -18.98
N LYS A 564 -10.03 -21.38 -18.40
CA LYS A 564 -9.89 -22.64 -17.64
C LYS A 564 -9.04 -22.47 -16.38
N PRO A 565 -9.22 -23.30 -15.34
CA PRO A 565 -8.43 -23.22 -14.11
C PRO A 565 -6.96 -23.63 -14.37
N LEU A 566 -6.07 -22.66 -14.21
CA LEU A 566 -4.63 -22.78 -14.47
C LEU A 566 -3.86 -22.15 -13.30
N SER A 567 -2.84 -22.85 -12.80
CA SER A 567 -1.96 -22.35 -11.74
C SER A 567 -0.52 -22.26 -12.23
N ILE A 568 0.05 -21.07 -12.18
CA ILE A 568 1.44 -20.82 -12.56
C ILE A 568 2.17 -20.30 -11.33
N TYR A 569 3.23 -21.00 -10.94
CA TYR A 569 4.12 -20.61 -9.86
C TYR A 569 5.40 -20.07 -10.50
N VAL A 570 5.72 -18.82 -10.21
CA VAL A 570 6.90 -18.13 -10.70
C VAL A 570 7.98 -18.25 -9.63
N GLY A 571 8.87 -19.22 -9.79
CA GLY A 571 9.96 -19.50 -8.87
C GLY A 571 11.10 -18.49 -9.04
N VAL A 572 11.53 -17.85 -7.96
CA VAL A 572 12.61 -16.84 -8.00
C VAL A 572 13.48 -16.93 -6.76
N HIS A 573 14.72 -17.39 -6.87
CA HIS A 573 15.60 -17.37 -5.70
C HIS A 573 15.90 -15.92 -5.24
N PRO A 574 15.93 -15.60 -3.93
CA PRO A 574 16.13 -14.23 -3.46
C PRO A 574 17.41 -13.56 -3.96
N HIS A 575 18.45 -14.33 -4.22
CA HIS A 575 19.72 -13.83 -4.76
C HIS A 575 19.63 -13.40 -6.23
N ASP A 576 18.69 -13.96 -7.00
CA ASP A 576 18.52 -13.68 -8.43
C ASP A 576 17.42 -12.67 -8.73
N LEU A 577 16.61 -12.28 -7.75
CA LEU A 577 15.47 -11.37 -7.92
C LEU A 577 15.85 -10.07 -8.66
N HIS A 578 16.98 -9.45 -8.31
CA HIS A 578 17.43 -8.22 -8.98
C HIS A 578 17.81 -8.48 -10.44
N ARG A 579 18.43 -9.63 -10.73
CA ARG A 579 18.86 -10.03 -12.08
C ARG A 579 17.66 -10.39 -12.94
N LEU A 580 16.69 -11.12 -12.40
CA LEU A 580 15.48 -11.59 -13.09
C LEU A 580 14.41 -10.50 -13.24
N ARG A 581 14.60 -9.31 -12.64
CA ARG A 581 13.63 -8.21 -12.71
C ARG A 581 13.09 -7.93 -14.13
N PRO A 582 13.91 -7.88 -15.21
CA PRO A 582 13.39 -7.67 -16.57
C PRO A 582 12.44 -8.79 -17.03
N VAL A 583 12.80 -10.04 -16.77
CA VAL A 583 12.00 -11.23 -17.14
C VAL A 583 10.69 -11.25 -16.35
N LEU A 584 10.74 -11.02 -15.05
CA LEU A 584 9.57 -10.97 -14.18
C LEU A 584 8.62 -9.84 -14.54
N ASN A 585 9.16 -8.64 -14.79
CA ASN A 585 8.37 -7.50 -15.24
C ASN A 585 7.64 -7.84 -16.54
N LEU A 586 8.35 -8.41 -17.53
CA LEU A 586 7.76 -8.80 -18.79
C LEU A 586 6.66 -9.85 -18.60
N PHE A 587 6.91 -10.88 -17.77
CA PHE A 587 5.94 -11.94 -17.46
C PHE A 587 4.66 -11.38 -16.84
N PHE A 588 4.77 -10.62 -15.75
CA PHE A 588 3.60 -10.10 -15.04
C PHE A 588 2.86 -9.03 -15.85
N GLN A 589 3.57 -8.15 -16.56
CA GLN A 589 2.93 -7.16 -17.45
C GLN A 589 2.17 -7.85 -18.58
N GLN A 590 2.72 -8.90 -19.17
CA GLN A 590 2.05 -9.66 -20.21
C GLN A 590 0.85 -10.44 -19.64
N ALA A 591 1.00 -11.11 -18.49
CA ALA A 591 -0.09 -11.82 -17.83
C ALA A 591 -1.28 -10.90 -17.52
N ILE A 592 -1.01 -9.72 -16.95
CA ILE A 592 -2.05 -8.70 -16.65
C ILE A 592 -2.63 -8.13 -17.94
N GLY A 593 -1.77 -7.70 -18.88
CA GLY A 593 -2.17 -7.04 -20.11
C GLY A 593 -3.04 -7.92 -21.00
N LEU A 594 -2.79 -9.23 -21.04
CA LEU A 594 -3.64 -10.18 -21.77
C LEU A 594 -5.03 -10.34 -21.14
N GLN A 595 -5.14 -10.24 -19.80
CA GLN A 595 -6.43 -10.35 -19.11
C GLN A 595 -7.31 -9.11 -19.23
N THR A 596 -6.75 -7.97 -19.63
CA THR A 596 -7.46 -6.69 -19.78
C THR A 596 -7.85 -6.37 -21.22
N ARG A 597 -7.42 -7.15 -22.21
CA ARG A 597 -7.80 -6.97 -23.63
C ARG A 597 -9.30 -7.17 -23.85
N GLU A 598 -9.89 -8.14 -23.17
CA GLU A 598 -11.30 -8.48 -23.29
C GLU A 598 -11.95 -8.59 -21.89
N LEU A 599 -13.09 -7.90 -21.74
CA LEU A 599 -13.84 -7.89 -20.50
C LEU A 599 -14.79 -9.10 -20.44
N PRO A 600 -14.99 -9.71 -19.26
CA PRO A 600 -15.87 -10.87 -19.12
C PRO A 600 -17.33 -10.53 -19.45
N GLU A 601 -17.75 -9.27 -19.35
CA GLU A 601 -19.10 -8.85 -19.77
C GLU A 601 -19.32 -9.04 -21.29
N ARG A 602 -18.23 -9.03 -22.07
CA ARG A 602 -18.28 -9.17 -23.53
C ARG A 602 -17.97 -10.59 -24.01
N ASN A 603 -17.36 -11.42 -23.16
CA ASN A 603 -17.00 -12.79 -23.50
C ASN A 603 -17.39 -13.77 -22.37
N PRO A 604 -18.49 -14.52 -22.53
CA PRO A 604 -18.95 -15.51 -21.55
C PRO A 604 -17.96 -16.65 -21.30
N ALA A 605 -16.99 -16.89 -22.19
CA ALA A 605 -15.96 -17.90 -21.97
C ALA A 605 -14.97 -17.51 -20.85
N LEU A 606 -14.86 -16.22 -20.51
CA LEU A 606 -13.97 -15.70 -19.46
C LEU A 606 -14.61 -15.83 -18.07
N LYS A 607 -14.95 -17.06 -17.68
CA LYS A 607 -15.72 -17.39 -16.48
C LYS A 607 -14.91 -17.43 -15.18
N HIS A 608 -13.59 -17.55 -15.25
CA HIS A 608 -12.74 -17.71 -14.06
C HIS A 608 -12.11 -16.39 -13.62
N GLN A 609 -12.00 -16.23 -12.29
CA GLN A 609 -11.18 -15.18 -11.68
C GLN A 609 -9.74 -15.67 -11.49
N VAL A 610 -8.79 -14.75 -11.66
CA VAL A 610 -7.35 -15.02 -11.50
C VAL A 610 -6.89 -14.40 -10.20
N LEU A 611 -6.33 -15.22 -9.30
CA LEU A 611 -5.65 -14.73 -8.11
C LEU A 611 -4.19 -14.46 -8.44
N MET A 612 -3.78 -13.20 -8.35
CA MET A 612 -2.38 -12.79 -8.39
C MET A 612 -1.84 -12.80 -6.95
N LEU A 613 -1.10 -13.83 -6.58
CA LEU A 613 -0.52 -14.00 -5.26
C LEU A 613 0.96 -13.62 -5.31
N LEU A 614 1.29 -12.40 -4.87
CA LEU A 614 2.66 -11.90 -4.90
C LEU A 614 3.31 -12.09 -3.52
N ASP A 615 4.10 -13.15 -3.36
CA ASP A 615 4.87 -13.37 -2.13
C ASP A 615 6.16 -12.52 -2.16
N GLU A 616 6.13 -11.41 -1.42
CA GLU A 616 7.12 -10.31 -1.33
C GLU A 616 7.21 -9.33 -2.51
#